data_AF-A0A356J6Q7-F1
#
_entry.id   AF-A0A356J6Q7-F1
#
_cell.length_a   1.000
_cell.length_b   1.000
_cell.length_c   1.000
_cell.angle_alpha   90.00
_cell.angle_beta   90.00
_cell.angle_gamma   90.00
#
_symmetry.space_group_name_H-M   'P 1'
#
loop_
_entity.id
_entity.type
_entity.pdbx_description
1 polymer ?
#
loop_
_entity_poly.entity_id
_entity_poly.type
_entity_poly.pdbx_seq_one_letter_code
_entity_poly.pdbx_strand_id
1 'polypeptide(L)'
;MQEYVEAVEQWNGSYDPVWLGKRWKMLSDLDQIQHARLNARMYALQKELVNLVHRYAMPLEEEELALESRVALAVDMEDLLRLADVQGDDPLRCRKRFEARRFFDLTMFLDRIDRIDPIERVRRDLSRMIHLFEHHLFLPGSENIQVWTYHDPTRAYRVAQIGINRQLFLPNERYNPMTCRLLAGTQDGRVLFHHRDKDTFGACLKILKQRQDRKKADPFDVRDRRGFALVVSDLMYRDQLIDKLQQVVTSAGGKMRLDASNSTGDSETKMDPNNPHTSEYFRATKFEILWNMPSEDWQKFPYEIIIFTFADYFSQKFSLGLENHDLYRLEQMLDVYFPILFPSSVYQTVVDWKDTSIRELLRKCKRAKLGWKINGRNH
;
A
#
# COMPACT_ATOMS: atom_id res chain seq x y z
N MET A 1 19.38 -2.37 0.68
CA MET A 1 18.33 -1.38 0.95
C MET A 1 18.84 -0.17 1.71
N GLN A 2 19.52 -0.29 2.87
CA GLN A 2 20.14 0.89 3.51
C GLN A 2 21.17 1.53 2.57
N GLU A 3 22.11 0.73 2.08
CA GLU A 3 23.08 1.10 1.06
C GLU A 3 22.44 1.68 -0.21
N TYR A 4 21.21 1.27 -0.55
CA TYR A 4 20.49 1.82 -1.72
C TYR A 4 19.92 3.21 -1.41
N VAL A 5 19.19 3.36 -0.30
CA VAL A 5 18.61 4.67 0.09
C VAL A 5 19.69 5.71 0.32
N GLU A 6 20.77 5.36 1.03
CA GLU A 6 21.93 6.24 1.24
C GLU A 6 22.59 6.63 -0.09
N ALA A 7 22.73 5.69 -1.02
CA ALA A 7 23.29 5.97 -2.34
C ALA A 7 22.39 6.88 -3.19
N VAL A 8 21.07 6.78 -3.05
CA VAL A 8 20.13 7.70 -3.71
C VAL A 8 20.23 9.10 -3.12
N GLU A 9 20.24 9.21 -1.78
CA GLU A 9 20.35 10.50 -1.08
C GLU A 9 21.68 11.21 -1.37
N GLN A 10 22.75 10.44 -1.58
CA GLN A 10 24.09 10.93 -1.90
C GLN A 10 24.39 10.88 -3.41
N TRP A 11 23.38 10.66 -4.25
CA TRP A 11 23.61 10.46 -5.68
C TRP A 11 24.15 11.74 -6.32
N ASN A 12 25.42 11.69 -6.73
CA ASN A 12 26.14 12.76 -7.42
C ASN A 12 26.40 12.42 -8.90
N GLY A 13 25.81 11.34 -9.41
CA GLY A 13 26.02 10.86 -10.78
C GLY A 13 27.34 10.16 -11.02
N SER A 14 28.25 10.06 -10.05
CA SER A 14 29.57 9.48 -10.26
C SER A 14 29.54 7.98 -10.60
N TYR A 15 30.49 7.57 -11.42
CA TYR A 15 30.76 6.16 -11.70
C TYR A 15 31.36 5.47 -10.45
N ASP A 16 30.76 4.35 -10.04
CA ASP A 16 31.12 3.62 -8.81
C ASP A 16 31.61 2.19 -9.14
N PRO A 17 32.92 2.01 -9.41
CA PRO A 17 33.48 0.70 -9.74
C PRO A 17 33.46 -0.27 -8.55
N VAL A 18 33.42 0.25 -7.32
CA VAL A 18 33.38 -0.58 -6.10
C VAL A 18 32.01 -1.24 -5.97
N TRP A 19 30.93 -0.49 -6.15
CA TRP A 19 29.58 -1.05 -6.19
C TRP A 19 29.43 -2.06 -7.33
N LEU A 20 29.89 -1.72 -8.55
CA LEU A 20 29.84 -2.62 -9.71
C LEU A 20 30.56 -3.94 -9.45
N GLY A 21 31.80 -3.89 -8.96
CA GLY A 21 32.59 -5.10 -8.66
C GLY A 21 31.92 -6.00 -7.62
N LYS A 22 31.31 -5.42 -6.58
CA LYS A 22 30.53 -6.18 -5.59
C LYS A 22 29.33 -6.87 -6.23
N ARG A 23 28.57 -6.19 -7.09
CA ARG A 23 27.36 -6.77 -7.71
C ARG A 23 27.67 -7.81 -8.77
N TRP A 24 28.74 -7.62 -9.55
CA TRP A 24 29.24 -8.66 -10.46
C TRP A 24 29.61 -9.93 -9.72
N LYS A 25 30.36 -9.81 -8.63
CA LYS A 25 30.70 -10.96 -7.77
C LYS A 25 29.45 -11.63 -7.19
N MET A 26 28.48 -10.84 -6.74
CA MET A 26 27.22 -11.39 -6.23
C MET A 26 26.48 -12.21 -7.28
N LEU A 27 26.44 -11.78 -8.55
CA LEU A 27 25.84 -12.56 -9.63
C LEU A 27 26.65 -13.81 -9.95
N SER A 28 27.99 -13.74 -10.01
CA SER A 28 28.82 -14.90 -10.34
C SER A 28 28.72 -16.04 -9.32
N ASP A 29 28.30 -15.72 -8.09
CA ASP A 29 28.12 -16.69 -7.01
C ASP A 29 26.74 -17.39 -7.05
N LEU A 30 25.84 -17.01 -7.98
CA LEU A 30 24.49 -17.58 -8.09
C LEU A 30 24.43 -18.80 -9.01
N ASP A 31 23.49 -19.70 -8.71
CA ASP A 31 23.16 -20.81 -9.61
C ASP A 31 22.14 -20.39 -10.71
N GLN A 32 21.97 -21.24 -11.72
CA GLN A 32 21.08 -20.95 -12.86
C GLN A 32 19.62 -20.72 -12.45
N ILE A 33 19.13 -21.40 -11.40
CA ILE A 33 17.75 -21.25 -10.90
C ILE A 33 17.59 -19.88 -10.24
N GLN A 34 18.60 -19.45 -9.48
CA GLN A 34 18.64 -18.14 -8.84
C GLN A 34 18.71 -17.02 -9.89
N HIS A 35 19.51 -17.17 -10.95
CA HIS A 35 19.52 -16.22 -12.08
C HIS A 35 18.14 -16.10 -12.74
N ALA A 36 17.52 -17.24 -13.11
CA ALA A 36 16.20 -17.24 -13.75
C ALA A 36 15.14 -16.56 -12.86
N ARG A 37 15.17 -16.80 -11.55
CA ARG A 37 14.26 -16.17 -10.59
C ARG A 37 14.48 -14.67 -10.48
N LEU A 38 15.73 -14.20 -10.40
CA LEU A 38 16.03 -12.77 -10.34
C LEU A 38 15.60 -12.06 -11.63
N ASN A 39 15.83 -12.65 -12.79
CA ASN A 39 15.38 -12.10 -14.07
C ASN A 39 13.85 -11.98 -14.11
N ALA A 40 13.12 -13.01 -13.67
CA ALA A 40 11.65 -12.92 -13.56
C ALA A 40 11.19 -11.80 -12.60
N ARG A 41 11.91 -11.57 -11.50
CA ARG A 41 11.63 -10.48 -10.56
C ARG A 41 11.94 -9.10 -11.15
N MET A 42 13.01 -8.97 -11.92
CA MET A 42 13.35 -7.74 -12.65
C MET A 42 12.21 -7.33 -13.59
N TYR A 43 11.71 -8.25 -14.40
CA TYR A 43 10.58 -7.99 -15.30
C TYR A 43 9.29 -7.60 -14.56
N ALA A 44 9.02 -8.24 -13.42
CA ALA A 44 7.89 -7.88 -12.58
C ALA A 44 8.04 -6.46 -12.01
N LEU A 45 9.24 -6.11 -11.49
CA LEU A 45 9.54 -4.78 -10.96
C LEU A 45 9.33 -3.68 -12.01
N GLN A 46 9.72 -3.93 -13.27
CA GLN A 46 9.50 -2.96 -14.34
C GLN A 46 8.02 -2.62 -14.53
N LYS A 47 7.15 -3.65 -14.57
CA LYS A 47 5.69 -3.47 -14.67
C LYS A 47 5.14 -2.71 -13.46
N GLU A 48 5.63 -3.02 -12.26
CA GLU A 48 5.20 -2.35 -11.04
C GLU A 48 5.59 -0.87 -11.00
N LEU A 49 6.79 -0.51 -11.48
CA LEU A 49 7.22 0.89 -11.55
C LEU A 49 6.41 1.68 -12.57
N VAL A 50 6.13 1.11 -13.75
CA VAL A 50 5.24 1.74 -14.75
C VAL A 50 3.84 1.93 -14.17
N ASN A 51 3.26 0.90 -13.56
CA ASN A 51 1.95 0.99 -12.91
C ASN A 51 1.91 2.06 -11.80
N LEU A 52 3.01 2.21 -11.05
CA LEU A 52 3.12 3.21 -9.99
C LEU A 52 3.16 4.64 -10.56
N VAL A 53 3.93 4.89 -11.62
CA VAL A 53 3.95 6.18 -12.33
C VAL A 53 2.58 6.45 -12.95
N HIS A 54 2.01 5.52 -13.70
CA HIS A 54 0.70 5.66 -14.30
C HIS A 54 -0.42 5.95 -13.27
N ARG A 55 -0.33 5.37 -12.07
CA ARG A 55 -1.35 5.56 -11.03
C ARG A 55 -1.27 6.91 -10.33
N TYR A 56 -0.08 7.47 -10.13
CA TYR A 56 0.14 8.64 -9.26
C TYR A 56 0.81 9.83 -9.93
N ALA A 57 1.43 9.64 -11.09
CA ALA A 57 2.18 10.65 -11.84
C ALA A 57 1.93 10.57 -13.36
N MET A 58 0.79 10.03 -13.81
CA MET A 58 0.41 9.92 -15.24
C MET A 58 0.65 11.19 -16.07
N PRO A 59 0.34 12.42 -15.60
CA PRO A 59 0.61 13.62 -16.38
C PRO A 59 2.08 13.86 -16.71
N LEU A 60 2.99 13.20 -15.99
CA LEU A 60 4.44 13.32 -16.13
C LEU A 60 5.07 12.06 -16.75
N GLU A 61 4.27 11.06 -17.14
CA GLU A 61 4.72 9.71 -17.50
C GLU A 61 5.61 9.69 -18.76
N GLU A 62 5.18 10.34 -19.84
CA GLU A 62 5.85 10.23 -21.16
C GLU A 62 7.03 11.19 -21.31
N GLU A 63 6.89 12.43 -20.83
CA GLU A 63 7.89 13.49 -21.06
C GLU A 63 8.96 13.55 -19.95
N GLU A 64 8.59 13.18 -18.72
CA GLU A 64 9.41 13.50 -17.55
C GLU A 64 9.94 12.25 -16.82
N LEU A 65 9.11 11.21 -16.73
CA LEU A 65 9.37 10.01 -15.91
C LEU A 65 9.58 8.73 -16.73
N ALA A 66 9.54 8.80 -18.05
CA ALA A 66 9.76 7.66 -18.93
C ALA A 66 11.13 7.03 -18.65
N LEU A 67 11.21 5.71 -18.47
CA LEU A 67 12.49 5.03 -18.28
C LEU A 67 13.41 5.27 -19.48
N GLU A 68 14.72 5.35 -19.23
CA GLU A 68 15.69 5.35 -20.33
C GLU A 68 15.51 4.06 -21.13
N SER A 69 15.31 4.21 -22.44
CA SER A 69 14.81 3.14 -23.29
C SER A 69 15.68 1.89 -23.28
N ARG A 70 16.99 1.98 -23.04
CA ARG A 70 17.86 0.80 -22.96
C ARG A 70 17.74 0.10 -21.62
N VAL A 71 17.57 0.83 -20.52
CA VAL A 71 17.31 0.21 -19.21
C VAL A 71 15.94 -0.47 -19.20
N ALA A 72 14.95 0.13 -19.86
CA ALA A 72 13.64 -0.49 -20.05
C ALA A 72 13.67 -1.77 -20.93
N LEU A 73 14.72 -1.95 -21.73
CA LEU A 73 14.88 -3.11 -22.61
C LEU A 73 15.90 -4.13 -22.08
N ALA A 74 16.38 -3.95 -20.84
CA ALA A 74 17.36 -4.85 -20.25
C ALA A 74 16.81 -6.28 -20.17
N VAL A 75 17.60 -7.24 -20.65
CA VAL A 75 17.16 -8.64 -20.81
C VAL A 75 17.43 -9.52 -19.59
N ASP A 76 18.43 -9.15 -18.78
CA ASP A 76 18.84 -9.85 -17.58
C ASP A 76 19.56 -8.92 -16.59
N MET A 77 19.87 -9.46 -15.41
CA MET A 77 20.57 -8.73 -14.34
C MET A 77 22.00 -8.32 -14.75
N GLU A 78 22.67 -9.11 -15.59
CA GLU A 78 24.00 -8.80 -16.12
C GLU A 78 23.97 -7.59 -17.05
N ASP A 79 22.94 -7.49 -17.89
CA ASP A 79 22.73 -6.35 -18.79
C ASP A 79 22.51 -5.05 -18.00
N LEU A 80 21.77 -5.10 -16.88
CA LEU A 80 21.69 -3.96 -15.95
C LEU A 80 23.08 -3.55 -15.43
N LEU A 81 23.94 -4.50 -15.08
CA LEU A 81 25.31 -4.17 -14.63
C LEU A 81 26.16 -3.57 -15.74
N ARG A 82 26.02 -4.03 -16.99
CA ARG A 82 26.70 -3.42 -18.15
C ARG A 82 26.19 -2.02 -18.44
N LEU A 83 24.89 -1.76 -18.29
CA LEU A 83 24.30 -0.43 -18.43
C LEU A 83 24.72 0.51 -17.30
N ALA A 84 24.99 -0.01 -16.11
CA ALA A 84 25.58 0.73 -15.00
C ALA A 84 27.09 0.97 -15.17
N ASP A 85 27.78 0.12 -15.93
CA ASP A 85 29.21 0.22 -16.26
C ASP A 85 29.50 1.16 -17.44
N VAL A 86 28.87 2.33 -17.44
CA VAL A 86 29.08 3.37 -18.45
C VAL A 86 29.81 4.52 -17.79
N GLN A 87 30.98 4.92 -18.31
CA GLN A 87 31.78 6.03 -17.75
C GLN A 87 31.34 7.42 -18.27
N GLY A 88 31.69 8.48 -17.53
CA GLY A 88 31.44 9.89 -17.90
C GLY A 88 30.18 10.48 -17.28
N ASP A 89 30.13 11.81 -17.13
CA ASP A 89 29.20 12.49 -16.21
C ASP A 89 28.06 13.24 -16.92
N ASP A 90 27.82 12.98 -18.21
CA ASP A 90 26.68 13.60 -18.89
C ASP A 90 25.34 13.13 -18.30
N PRO A 91 24.28 13.96 -18.36
CA PRO A 91 23.00 13.67 -17.73
C PRO A 91 22.37 12.35 -18.18
N LEU A 92 22.51 11.98 -19.46
CA LEU A 92 21.94 10.74 -19.99
C LEU A 92 22.66 9.50 -19.43
N ARG A 93 24.00 9.53 -19.35
CA ARG A 93 24.78 8.46 -18.72
C ARG A 93 24.52 8.37 -17.22
N CYS A 94 24.43 9.51 -16.54
CA CYS A 94 24.06 9.57 -15.13
C CYS A 94 22.70 8.89 -14.87
N ARG A 95 21.68 9.26 -15.65
CA ARG A 95 20.33 8.66 -15.57
C ARG A 95 20.35 7.17 -15.85
N LYS A 96 21.03 6.74 -16.91
CA LYS A 96 21.18 5.31 -17.26
C LYS A 96 21.80 4.51 -16.13
N ARG A 97 22.90 5.00 -15.55
CA ARG A 97 23.57 4.35 -14.41
C ARG A 97 22.64 4.26 -13.20
N PHE A 98 21.98 5.36 -12.86
CA PHE A 98 21.05 5.39 -11.75
C PHE A 98 19.92 4.39 -11.92
N GLU A 99 19.24 4.41 -13.07
CA GLU A 99 18.10 3.54 -13.33
C GLU A 99 18.51 2.07 -13.30
N ALA A 100 19.64 1.71 -13.93
CA ALA A 100 20.17 0.36 -13.92
C ALA A 100 20.53 -0.12 -12.50
N ARG A 101 21.21 0.72 -11.71
CA ARG A 101 21.52 0.46 -10.29
C ARG A 101 20.26 0.26 -9.46
N ARG A 102 19.27 1.16 -9.60
CA ARG A 102 17.96 1.07 -8.92
C ARG A 102 17.28 -0.24 -9.25
N PHE A 103 17.18 -0.60 -10.52
CA PHE A 103 16.53 -1.85 -10.94
C PHE A 103 17.23 -3.07 -10.34
N PHE A 104 18.56 -3.11 -10.38
CA PHE A 104 19.35 -4.19 -9.81
C PHE A 104 19.12 -4.33 -8.29
N ASP A 105 19.37 -3.25 -7.53
CA ASP A 105 19.30 -3.27 -6.07
C ASP A 105 17.88 -3.54 -5.56
N LEU A 106 16.85 -2.99 -6.22
CA LEU A 106 15.44 -3.27 -5.88
C LEU A 106 15.05 -4.71 -6.21
N THR A 107 15.53 -5.27 -7.32
CA THR A 107 15.24 -6.67 -7.70
C THR A 107 15.81 -7.64 -6.68
N MET A 108 17.09 -7.46 -6.29
CA MET A 108 17.73 -8.22 -5.22
C MET A 108 16.98 -8.10 -3.89
N PHE A 109 16.43 -6.91 -3.62
CA PHE A 109 15.67 -6.69 -2.40
C PHE A 109 14.30 -7.39 -2.42
N LEU A 110 13.58 -7.33 -3.54
CA LEU A 110 12.31 -8.05 -3.70
C LEU A 110 12.50 -9.56 -3.56
N ASP A 111 13.57 -10.11 -4.15
CA ASP A 111 13.95 -11.52 -3.98
C ASP A 111 14.17 -11.87 -2.50
N ARG A 112 14.87 -11.01 -1.75
CA ARG A 112 15.10 -11.21 -0.32
C ARG A 112 13.81 -11.18 0.49
N ILE A 113 12.90 -10.24 0.25
CA ILE A 113 11.59 -10.20 0.94
C ILE A 113 10.86 -11.51 0.71
N ASP A 114 10.82 -11.97 -0.53
CA ASP A 114 10.10 -13.17 -0.92
C ASP A 114 10.71 -14.45 -0.35
N ARG A 115 12.04 -14.51 -0.17
CA ARG A 115 12.68 -15.65 0.54
C ARG A 115 12.33 -15.70 2.03
N ILE A 116 12.19 -14.54 2.68
CA ILE A 116 11.86 -14.46 4.12
C ILE A 116 10.36 -14.73 4.33
N ASP A 117 9.52 -14.15 3.47
CA ASP A 117 8.06 -14.24 3.52
C ASP A 117 7.43 -14.44 2.15
N PRO A 118 7.48 -15.68 1.60
CA PRO A 118 6.95 -16.00 0.28
C PRO A 118 5.47 -15.70 0.17
N ILE A 119 5.04 -15.10 -0.96
CA ILE A 119 3.63 -14.72 -1.17
C ILE A 119 2.68 -15.93 -1.10
N GLU A 120 3.14 -17.11 -1.51
CA GLU A 120 2.37 -18.36 -1.45
C GLU A 120 2.06 -18.74 0.01
N ARG A 121 3.03 -18.54 0.92
CA ARG A 121 2.83 -18.75 2.37
C ARG A 121 1.83 -17.74 2.92
N VAL A 122 2.00 -16.45 2.59
CA VAL A 122 1.09 -15.37 2.98
C VAL A 122 -0.36 -15.70 2.59
N ARG A 123 -0.57 -16.15 1.35
CA ARG A 123 -1.89 -16.55 0.85
C ARG A 123 -2.45 -17.76 1.57
N ARG A 124 -1.65 -18.82 1.76
CA ARG A 124 -2.06 -20.01 2.50
C ARG A 124 -2.52 -19.67 3.92
N ASP A 125 -1.76 -18.84 4.62
CA ASP A 125 -2.06 -18.43 5.99
C ASP A 125 -3.28 -17.50 6.06
N LEU A 126 -3.47 -16.64 5.06
CA LEU A 126 -4.67 -15.82 4.92
C LEU A 126 -5.91 -16.70 4.70
N SER A 127 -5.84 -17.69 3.81
CA SER A 127 -6.93 -18.64 3.53
C SER A 127 -7.34 -19.43 4.78
N ARG A 128 -6.39 -19.83 5.63
CA ARG A 128 -6.69 -20.50 6.90
C ARG A 128 -7.48 -19.61 7.86
N MET A 129 -7.10 -18.34 7.99
CA MET A 129 -7.81 -17.38 8.83
C MET A 129 -9.17 -17.00 8.24
N ILE A 130 -9.29 -16.89 6.92
CA ILE A 130 -10.58 -16.71 6.23
C ILE A 130 -11.51 -17.87 6.60
N HIS A 131 -11.04 -19.10 6.48
CA HIS A 131 -11.82 -20.29 6.83
C HIS A 131 -12.26 -20.26 8.31
N LEU A 132 -11.36 -19.90 9.23
CA LEU A 132 -11.70 -19.71 10.64
C LEU A 132 -12.85 -18.70 10.83
N PHE A 133 -12.77 -17.53 10.18
CA PHE A 133 -13.81 -16.52 10.27
C PHE A 133 -15.12 -16.98 9.61
N GLU A 134 -15.07 -17.59 8.44
CA GLU A 134 -16.27 -18.09 7.77
C GLU A 134 -17.02 -19.15 8.59
N HIS A 135 -16.32 -19.98 9.36
CA HIS A 135 -16.95 -21.03 10.17
C HIS A 135 -17.38 -20.59 11.58
N HIS A 136 -16.74 -19.58 12.16
CA HIS A 136 -16.94 -19.25 13.58
C HIS A 136 -17.36 -17.81 13.84
N LEU A 137 -17.09 -16.89 12.92
CA LEU A 137 -17.49 -15.49 13.03
C LEU A 137 -18.85 -15.24 12.36
N PHE A 138 -19.08 -15.84 11.19
CA PHE A 138 -20.26 -15.59 10.37
C PHE A 138 -21.26 -16.75 10.38
N LEU A 139 -22.53 -16.44 10.12
CA LEU A 139 -23.54 -17.43 9.76
C LEU A 139 -23.29 -17.93 8.32
N PRO A 140 -23.73 -19.16 7.98
CA PRO A 140 -23.67 -19.64 6.60
C PRO A 140 -24.41 -18.72 5.63
N GLY A 141 -23.74 -18.36 4.53
CA GLY A 141 -24.32 -17.57 3.45
C GLY A 141 -23.89 -16.10 3.40
N SER A 142 -24.55 -15.33 2.53
CA SER A 142 -24.36 -13.89 2.38
C SER A 142 -25.62 -13.22 1.88
N GLU A 143 -25.78 -11.94 2.22
CA GLU A 143 -26.88 -11.09 1.81
C GLU A 143 -26.39 -10.02 0.85
N ASN A 144 -27.10 -9.82 -0.26
CA ASN A 144 -26.87 -8.65 -1.11
C ASN A 144 -27.65 -7.47 -0.55
N ILE A 145 -26.94 -6.37 -0.31
CA ILE A 145 -27.51 -5.13 0.17
C ILE A 145 -27.25 -3.98 -0.78
N GLN A 146 -28.09 -2.97 -0.66
CA GLN A 146 -28.02 -1.73 -1.40
C GLN A 146 -27.58 -0.62 -0.45
N VAL A 147 -26.39 -0.06 -0.64
CA VAL A 147 -25.93 1.05 0.20
C VAL A 147 -25.93 2.35 -0.58
N TRP A 148 -26.83 3.24 -0.18
CA TRP A 148 -26.94 4.60 -0.68
C TRP A 148 -26.15 5.53 0.22
N THR A 149 -25.36 6.40 -0.39
CA THR A 149 -24.46 7.32 0.33
C THR A 149 -24.63 8.73 -0.19
N TYR A 150 -24.84 9.68 0.72
CA TYR A 150 -24.82 11.10 0.39
C TYR A 150 -23.50 11.69 0.88
N HIS A 151 -22.84 12.42 -0.03
CA HIS A 151 -21.53 13.01 0.20
C HIS A 151 -21.65 14.54 0.17
N ASP A 152 -21.27 15.18 1.26
CA ASP A 152 -21.45 16.62 1.46
C ASP A 152 -20.34 17.43 0.75
N PRO A 153 -20.66 18.21 -0.30
CA PRO A 153 -19.68 19.01 -1.02
C PRO A 153 -18.95 20.03 -0.15
N THR A 154 -19.60 20.53 0.92
CA THR A 154 -19.02 21.52 1.83
C THR A 154 -17.97 20.91 2.75
N ARG A 155 -17.96 19.58 2.88
CA ARG A 155 -17.05 18.80 3.73
C ARG A 155 -16.15 17.91 2.91
N ALA A 156 -15.65 18.44 1.78
CA ALA A 156 -14.78 17.72 0.85
C ALA A 156 -15.37 16.38 0.39
N TYR A 157 -16.69 16.29 0.20
CA TYR A 157 -17.40 15.08 -0.21
C TYR A 157 -17.24 13.89 0.75
N ARG A 158 -17.08 14.15 2.04
CA ARG A 158 -17.25 13.11 3.07
C ARG A 158 -18.69 12.64 3.13
N VAL A 159 -18.88 11.38 3.52
CA VAL A 159 -20.22 10.83 3.73
C VAL A 159 -20.88 11.54 4.89
N ALA A 160 -22.05 12.13 4.64
CA ALA A 160 -22.87 12.76 5.67
C ALA A 160 -24.09 11.90 6.02
N GLN A 161 -24.56 11.05 5.09
CA GLN A 161 -25.70 10.16 5.35
C GLN A 161 -25.58 8.85 4.58
N ILE A 162 -26.11 7.79 5.19
CA ILE A 162 -26.18 6.44 4.64
C ILE A 162 -27.61 5.92 4.70
N GLY A 163 -28.03 5.26 3.62
CA GLY A 163 -29.26 4.47 3.56
C GLY A 163 -28.93 3.03 3.16
N ILE A 164 -29.22 2.08 4.05
CA ILE A 164 -29.06 0.65 3.78
C ILE A 164 -30.42 0.09 3.35
N ASN A 165 -30.49 -0.51 2.16
CA ASN A 165 -31.72 -0.96 1.51
C ASN A 165 -32.80 0.13 1.40
N ARG A 166 -32.38 1.40 1.45
CA ARG A 166 -33.23 2.58 1.40
C ARG A 166 -32.49 3.70 0.68
N GLN A 167 -33.09 4.19 -0.41
CA GLN A 167 -32.59 5.36 -1.12
C GLN A 167 -32.73 6.64 -0.28
N LEU A 168 -31.78 7.57 -0.40
CA LEU A 168 -31.77 8.81 0.38
C LEU A 168 -32.54 9.94 -0.29
N PHE A 169 -32.72 9.88 -1.62
CA PHE A 169 -33.35 10.93 -2.43
C PHE A 169 -32.65 12.29 -2.28
N LEU A 170 -31.31 12.27 -2.14
CA LEU A 170 -30.47 13.46 -2.01
C LEU A 170 -29.67 13.73 -3.29
N PRO A 171 -29.35 14.99 -3.60
CA PRO A 171 -28.51 15.32 -4.75
C PRO A 171 -27.12 14.69 -4.59
N ASN A 172 -26.55 14.20 -5.69
CA ASN A 172 -25.23 13.55 -5.71
C ASN A 172 -25.11 12.31 -4.80
N GLU A 173 -26.21 11.65 -4.46
CA GLU A 173 -26.14 10.34 -3.81
C GLU A 173 -25.48 9.31 -4.73
N ARG A 174 -24.80 8.33 -4.12
CA ARG A 174 -24.18 7.20 -4.82
C ARG A 174 -24.79 5.89 -4.37
N TYR A 175 -25.11 5.05 -5.34
CA TYR A 175 -25.57 3.69 -5.16
C TYR A 175 -24.39 2.71 -5.17
N ASN A 176 -24.29 1.88 -4.13
CA ASN A 176 -23.22 0.90 -3.96
C ASN A 176 -23.84 -0.47 -3.64
N PRO A 177 -23.97 -1.38 -4.64
CA PRO A 177 -24.37 -2.76 -4.37
C PRO A 177 -23.23 -3.49 -3.65
N MET A 178 -23.56 -4.24 -2.60
CA MET A 178 -22.58 -4.95 -1.77
C MET A 178 -23.09 -6.32 -1.35
N THR A 179 -22.17 -7.26 -1.17
CA THR A 179 -22.47 -8.57 -0.59
C THR A 179 -21.88 -8.62 0.81
N CYS A 180 -22.73 -8.73 1.82
CA CYS A 180 -22.34 -8.81 3.22
C CYS A 180 -22.48 -10.22 3.76
N ARG A 181 -21.61 -10.59 4.70
CA ARG A 181 -21.79 -11.74 5.58
C ARG A 181 -22.65 -11.34 6.77
N LEU A 182 -23.29 -12.31 7.41
CA LEU A 182 -24.08 -12.09 8.62
C LEU A 182 -23.28 -12.53 9.85
N LEU A 183 -23.11 -11.64 10.82
CA LEU A 183 -22.38 -11.90 12.06
C LEU A 183 -23.18 -12.86 12.96
N ALA A 184 -22.54 -13.96 13.36
CA ALA A 184 -23.20 -14.98 14.16
C ALA A 184 -23.62 -14.46 15.55
N GLY A 185 -24.88 -14.69 15.91
CA GLY A 185 -25.46 -14.25 17.19
C GLY A 185 -26.00 -12.82 17.17
N THR A 186 -26.13 -12.20 15.99
CA THR A 186 -26.75 -10.87 15.83
C THR A 186 -27.89 -10.93 14.83
N GLN A 187 -28.99 -10.20 15.07
CA GLN A 187 -30.15 -10.19 14.16
C GLN A 187 -29.92 -9.37 12.89
N ASP A 188 -29.03 -8.38 12.92
CA ASP A 188 -28.82 -7.41 11.82
C ASP A 188 -27.34 -7.11 11.54
N GLY A 189 -26.40 -7.90 12.10
CA GLY A 189 -24.96 -7.65 11.98
C GLY A 189 -24.42 -7.98 10.59
N ARG A 190 -24.69 -7.12 9.62
CA ARG A 190 -24.17 -7.21 8.27
C ARG A 190 -22.73 -6.70 8.23
N VAL A 191 -21.83 -7.54 7.75
CA VAL A 191 -20.41 -7.23 7.67
C VAL A 191 -19.93 -7.41 6.24
N LEU A 192 -19.46 -6.33 5.61
CA LEU A 192 -18.68 -6.43 4.39
C LEU A 192 -17.29 -6.94 4.78
N PHE A 193 -16.93 -8.14 4.31
CA PHE A 193 -15.69 -8.80 4.65
C PHE A 193 -14.74 -8.80 3.47
N HIS A 194 -13.63 -8.06 3.60
CA HIS A 194 -12.55 -8.03 2.62
C HIS A 194 -11.28 -8.58 3.23
N HIS A 195 -10.49 -9.26 2.39
CA HIS A 195 -9.14 -9.67 2.72
C HIS A 195 -8.18 -9.12 1.67
N ARG A 196 -6.92 -8.97 2.05
CA ARG A 196 -5.83 -8.54 1.19
C ARG A 196 -4.55 -9.21 1.61
N ASP A 197 -3.87 -9.84 0.67
CA ASP A 197 -2.44 -10.11 0.73
C ASP A 197 -1.68 -8.92 0.16
N LYS A 198 -0.75 -8.34 0.92
CA LYS A 198 0.13 -7.30 0.37
C LYS A 198 1.20 -7.99 -0.47
N ASP A 199 1.23 -7.70 -1.76
CA ASP A 199 2.29 -8.18 -2.66
C ASP A 199 3.70 -7.75 -2.22
N THR A 200 4.71 -8.39 -2.81
CA THR A 200 6.13 -8.18 -2.48
C THR A 200 6.57 -6.74 -2.79
N PHE A 201 6.05 -6.12 -3.85
CA PHE A 201 6.39 -4.74 -4.20
C PHE A 201 5.81 -3.73 -3.18
N GLY A 202 4.56 -3.88 -2.79
CA GLY A 202 3.92 -3.09 -1.74
C GLY A 202 4.59 -3.28 -0.39
N ALA A 203 5.10 -4.47 -0.08
CA ALA A 203 5.94 -4.71 1.10
C ALA A 203 7.27 -3.96 1.00
N CYS A 204 7.93 -3.98 -0.17
CA CYS A 204 9.14 -3.19 -0.42
C CYS A 204 8.90 -1.69 -0.18
N LEU A 205 7.81 -1.13 -0.73
CA LEU A 205 7.43 0.26 -0.46
C LEU A 205 7.22 0.50 1.05
N LYS A 206 6.55 -0.40 1.75
CA LYS A 206 6.36 -0.23 3.20
C LYS A 206 7.69 -0.23 3.96
N ILE A 207 8.63 -1.11 3.60
CA ILE A 207 9.98 -1.15 4.21
C ILE A 207 10.74 0.15 3.91
N LEU A 208 10.67 0.66 2.68
CA LEU A 208 11.27 1.95 2.31
C LEU A 208 10.76 3.07 3.21
N LYS A 209 9.44 3.17 3.41
CA LYS A 209 8.83 4.14 4.32
C LYS A 209 9.30 3.94 5.77
N GLN A 210 9.30 2.70 6.26
CA GLN A 210 9.68 2.39 7.64
C GLN A 210 11.15 2.73 7.94
N ARG A 211 12.05 2.71 6.95
CA ARG A 211 13.46 3.08 7.12
C ARG A 211 13.68 4.57 7.30
N GLN A 212 12.83 5.41 6.70
CA GLN A 212 12.89 6.85 6.95
C GLN A 212 12.42 7.19 8.37
N ASP A 213 11.57 6.35 8.97
CA ASP A 213 11.16 6.46 10.36
C ASP A 213 12.22 5.88 11.30
N ARG A 214 13.15 6.73 11.73
CA ARG A 214 14.26 6.37 12.66
C ARG A 214 13.79 5.77 13.99
N LYS A 215 12.49 5.82 14.32
CA LYS A 215 11.92 5.23 15.53
C LYS A 215 11.63 3.73 15.41
N LYS A 216 11.70 3.15 14.21
CA LYS A 216 11.41 1.72 14.00
C LYS A 216 12.66 0.86 14.17
N ALA A 217 12.58 -0.09 15.10
CA ALA A 217 13.69 -0.98 15.44
C ALA A 217 14.03 -1.98 14.32
N ASP A 218 13.03 -2.50 13.61
CA ASP A 218 13.24 -3.37 12.45
C ASP A 218 12.40 -2.89 11.25
N PRO A 219 13.04 -2.38 10.18
CA PRO A 219 12.34 -1.95 8.98
C PRO A 219 11.79 -3.11 8.14
N PHE A 220 12.12 -4.37 8.46
CA PHE A 220 11.56 -5.54 7.78
C PHE A 220 10.28 -6.06 8.46
N ASP A 221 9.87 -5.46 9.60
CA ASP A 221 8.63 -5.79 10.29
C ASP A 221 7.40 -5.19 9.57
N VAL A 222 7.01 -5.85 8.47
CA VAL A 222 5.83 -5.51 7.65
C VAL A 222 4.60 -6.25 8.19
N ARG A 223 3.94 -5.68 9.20
CA ARG A 223 2.83 -6.32 9.92
C ARG A 223 1.53 -6.52 9.15
N ASP A 224 1.31 -5.73 8.09
CA ASP A 224 0.10 -5.74 7.26
C ASP A 224 0.30 -6.56 5.97
N ARG A 225 1.15 -7.59 6.00
CA ARG A 225 1.27 -8.56 4.89
C ARG A 225 -0.02 -9.32 4.67
N ARG A 226 -0.75 -9.61 5.75
CA ARG A 226 -2.07 -10.26 5.75
C ARG A 226 -3.05 -9.30 6.39
N GLY A 227 -3.92 -8.72 5.58
CA GLY A 227 -4.89 -7.72 6.01
C GLY A 227 -6.32 -8.19 5.87
N PHE A 228 -7.16 -7.82 6.83
CA PHE A 228 -8.61 -7.89 6.73
C PHE A 228 -9.20 -6.49 6.89
N ALA A 229 -10.19 -6.17 6.07
CA ALA A 229 -11.02 -5.00 6.26
C ALA A 229 -12.47 -5.45 6.47
N LEU A 230 -13.05 -5.11 7.61
CA LEU A 230 -14.44 -5.40 7.95
C LEU A 230 -15.22 -4.09 8.01
N VAL A 231 -16.36 -4.02 7.35
CA VAL A 231 -17.21 -2.82 7.35
C VAL A 231 -18.58 -3.16 7.90
N VAL A 232 -19.02 -2.37 8.87
CA VAL A 232 -20.30 -2.51 9.57
C VAL A 232 -21.16 -1.26 9.40
N SER A 233 -22.44 -1.32 9.77
CA SER A 233 -23.34 -0.16 9.62
C SER A 233 -22.97 1.02 10.50
N ASP A 234 -22.65 0.76 11.77
CA ASP A 234 -22.45 1.77 12.79
C ASP A 234 -21.53 1.27 13.91
N LEU A 235 -21.35 2.11 14.93
CA LEU A 235 -20.47 1.86 16.07
C LEU A 235 -20.95 0.73 16.99
N MET A 236 -22.27 0.53 17.11
CA MET A 236 -22.80 -0.56 17.94
C MET A 236 -22.42 -1.91 17.34
N TYR A 237 -22.62 -2.10 16.03
CA TYR A 237 -22.21 -3.35 15.37
C TYR A 237 -20.69 -3.49 15.28
N ARG A 238 -19.93 -2.40 15.25
CA ARG A 238 -18.47 -2.42 15.34
C ARG A 238 -18.03 -3.08 16.64
N ASP A 239 -18.62 -2.65 17.76
CA ASP A 239 -18.23 -3.15 19.09
C ASP A 239 -18.65 -4.61 19.26
N GLN A 240 -19.86 -4.99 18.81
CA GLN A 240 -20.28 -6.40 18.77
C GLN A 240 -19.36 -7.27 17.91
N LEU A 241 -18.91 -6.76 16.76
CA LEU A 241 -17.97 -7.45 15.89
C LEU A 241 -16.60 -7.63 16.56
N ILE A 242 -16.11 -6.61 17.28
CA ILE A 242 -14.84 -6.66 18.02
C ILE A 242 -14.90 -7.75 19.10
N ASP A 243 -15.97 -7.78 19.90
CA ASP A 243 -16.15 -8.78 20.95
C ASP A 243 -16.19 -10.19 20.37
N LYS A 244 -16.93 -10.37 19.26
CA LYS A 244 -17.02 -11.66 18.59
C LYS A 244 -15.70 -12.10 17.97
N LEU A 245 -14.97 -11.19 17.33
CA LEU A 245 -13.63 -11.42 16.80
C LEU A 245 -12.67 -11.86 17.91
N GLN A 246 -12.65 -11.14 19.04
CA GLN A 246 -11.83 -11.48 20.19
C GLN A 246 -12.15 -12.90 20.69
N GLN A 247 -13.43 -13.24 20.82
CA GLN A 247 -13.88 -14.57 21.25
C GLN A 247 -13.41 -15.67 20.29
N VAL A 248 -13.60 -15.50 18.98
CA VAL A 248 -13.22 -16.48 17.95
C VAL A 248 -11.70 -16.67 17.92
N VAL A 249 -10.94 -15.57 17.88
CA VAL A 249 -9.47 -15.60 17.86
C VAL A 249 -8.91 -16.26 19.12
N THR A 250 -9.45 -15.93 20.31
CA THR A 250 -9.00 -16.51 21.58
C THR A 250 -9.30 -18.00 21.65
N SER A 251 -10.52 -18.40 21.25
CA SER A 251 -10.93 -19.82 21.19
C SER A 251 -10.06 -20.64 20.23
N ALA A 252 -9.54 -20.01 19.18
CA ALA A 252 -8.62 -20.62 18.22
C ALA A 252 -7.15 -20.61 18.69
N GLY A 253 -6.85 -20.19 19.92
CA GLY A 253 -5.48 -20.12 20.46
C GLY A 253 -4.66 -18.90 20.02
N GLY A 254 -5.33 -17.88 19.47
CA GLY A 254 -4.73 -16.60 19.11
C GLY A 254 -4.87 -15.52 20.18
N LYS A 255 -4.27 -14.37 19.92
CA LYS A 255 -4.41 -13.15 20.72
C LYS A 255 -4.62 -11.96 19.79
N MET A 256 -5.70 -11.22 20.01
CA MET A 256 -5.92 -9.92 19.39
C MET A 256 -5.37 -8.80 20.30
N ARG A 257 -4.72 -7.80 19.70
CA ARG A 257 -4.17 -6.62 20.39
C ARG A 257 -4.62 -5.39 19.64
N LEU A 258 -4.98 -4.33 20.37
CA LEU A 258 -5.20 -3.04 19.75
C LEU A 258 -3.87 -2.56 19.14
N ASP A 259 -3.89 -2.12 17.89
CA ASP A 259 -2.71 -1.57 17.23
C ASP A 259 -2.22 -0.33 18.01
N ALA A 260 -0.91 -0.19 18.18
CA ALA A 260 -0.31 0.93 18.89
C ALA A 260 -0.68 2.30 18.26
N SER A 261 -0.98 2.34 16.97
CA SER A 261 -1.52 3.54 16.30
C SER A 261 -2.93 3.94 16.76
N ASN A 262 -3.64 3.08 17.50
CA ASN A 262 -4.92 3.36 18.16
C ASN A 262 -4.81 3.48 19.69
N SER A 263 -3.60 3.40 20.26
CA SER A 263 -3.38 3.28 21.71
C SER A 263 -3.81 4.48 22.57
N THR A 264 -4.36 5.53 21.97
CA THR A 264 -4.95 6.67 22.68
C THR A 264 -6.44 6.50 22.98
N GLY A 265 -7.06 5.35 22.70
CA GLY A 265 -8.32 4.91 23.32
C GLY A 265 -9.61 5.61 22.87
N ASP A 266 -9.55 6.82 22.34
CA ASP A 266 -10.73 7.56 21.88
C ASP A 266 -10.86 7.50 20.37
N SER A 267 -11.88 6.79 19.90
CA SER A 267 -12.31 6.78 18.50
C SER A 267 -12.85 8.12 18.00
N GLU A 268 -12.82 9.20 18.80
CA GLU A 268 -13.41 10.49 18.42
C GLU A 268 -12.40 11.51 17.93
N THR A 269 -11.17 11.54 18.43
CA THR A 269 -10.17 12.52 17.98
C THR A 269 -8.77 12.11 18.43
N LYS A 270 -7.94 11.62 17.52
CA LYS A 270 -6.57 12.13 17.32
C LYS A 270 -5.92 11.45 16.13
N MET A 271 -5.31 12.26 15.27
CA MET A 271 -4.40 11.81 14.21
C MET A 271 -3.30 10.94 14.82
N ASP A 272 -2.87 9.90 14.11
CA ASP A 272 -1.60 9.22 14.43
C ASP A 272 -0.50 10.29 14.44
N PRO A 273 0.08 10.62 15.61
CA PRO A 273 1.03 11.73 15.72
C PRO A 273 2.32 11.46 14.95
N ASN A 274 2.57 10.20 14.53
CA ASN A 274 3.74 9.83 13.74
C ASN A 274 3.44 9.76 12.23
N ASN A 275 2.22 10.06 11.79
CA ASN A 275 1.86 10.03 10.37
C ASN A 275 1.16 11.33 9.94
N PRO A 276 1.93 12.33 9.45
CA PRO A 276 1.43 13.69 9.18
C PRO A 276 0.39 13.75 8.07
N HIS A 277 0.22 12.69 7.28
CA HIS A 277 -0.74 12.63 6.18
C HIS A 277 -2.09 12.04 6.59
N THR A 278 -2.25 11.55 7.83
CA THR A 278 -3.53 11.00 8.30
C THR A 278 -4.51 12.14 8.54
N SER A 279 -5.68 12.10 7.90
CA SER A 279 -6.75 13.07 8.14
C SER A 279 -7.29 12.99 9.56
N GLU A 280 -7.60 14.14 10.15
CA GLU A 280 -8.33 14.23 11.43
C GLU A 280 -9.74 13.64 11.36
N TYR A 281 -10.25 13.33 10.17
CA TYR A 281 -11.56 12.70 9.92
C TYR A 281 -11.47 11.22 9.55
N PHE A 282 -10.26 10.67 9.42
CA PHE A 282 -10.10 9.24 9.20
C PHE A 282 -10.44 8.49 10.50
N ARG A 283 -11.38 7.55 10.43
CA ARG A 283 -11.82 6.72 11.56
C ARG A 283 -11.74 5.27 11.16
N ALA A 284 -10.97 4.49 11.92
CA ALA A 284 -10.87 3.06 11.76
C ALA A 284 -10.37 2.45 13.06
N THR A 285 -10.90 1.30 13.45
CA THR A 285 -10.35 0.53 14.57
C THR A 285 -9.43 -0.54 14.01
N LYS A 286 -8.15 -0.52 14.40
CA LYS A 286 -7.14 -1.47 13.95
C LYS A 286 -6.70 -2.41 15.06
N PHE A 287 -6.57 -3.68 14.72
CA PHE A 287 -6.07 -4.71 15.59
C PHE A 287 -4.96 -5.51 14.92
N GLU A 288 -4.04 -6.00 15.73
CA GLU A 288 -3.10 -7.04 15.36
C GLU A 288 -3.57 -8.37 15.94
N ILE A 289 -3.71 -9.40 15.10
CA ILE A 289 -3.93 -10.77 15.55
C ILE A 289 -2.62 -11.53 15.48
N LEU A 290 -2.21 -12.08 16.62
CA LEU A 290 -1.15 -13.05 16.75
C LEU A 290 -1.78 -14.43 16.93
N TRP A 291 -1.73 -15.26 15.88
CA TRP A 291 -2.30 -16.60 15.92
C TRP A 291 -1.19 -17.65 15.94
N ASN A 292 -1.14 -18.47 16.99
CA ASN A 292 -0.14 -19.52 17.11
C ASN A 292 -0.57 -20.72 16.28
N MET A 293 0.12 -20.98 15.16
CA MET A 293 -0.05 -22.25 14.45
C MET A 293 0.73 -23.35 15.19
N PRO A 294 0.13 -24.50 15.53
CA PRO A 294 0.74 -25.51 16.39
C PRO A 294 2.03 -26.18 15.88
N SER A 295 2.48 -25.93 14.64
CA SER A 295 3.50 -26.75 13.99
C SER A 295 4.81 -26.06 13.59
N GLU A 296 4.96 -24.74 13.75
CA GLU A 296 6.15 -24.07 13.20
C GLU A 296 6.68 -22.98 14.15
N ASP A 297 7.85 -23.27 14.72
CA ASP A 297 8.58 -22.45 15.69
C ASP A 297 9.34 -21.30 15.01
N TRP A 298 8.70 -20.49 14.16
CA TRP A 298 9.38 -19.40 13.44
C TRP A 298 8.46 -18.20 13.22
N GLN A 299 8.82 -17.07 13.85
CA GLN A 299 8.23 -15.71 13.75
C GLN A 299 6.70 -15.62 13.63
N LYS A 300 6.04 -15.20 14.73
CA LYS A 300 4.62 -14.83 14.74
C LYS A 300 4.40 -13.59 13.89
N PHE A 301 4.25 -13.77 12.59
CA PHE A 301 3.87 -12.67 11.73
C PHE A 301 2.38 -12.34 11.99
N PRO A 302 2.04 -11.08 12.32
CA PRO A 302 0.67 -10.72 12.66
C PRO A 302 -0.25 -10.66 11.44
N TYR A 303 -1.55 -10.70 11.71
CA TYR A 303 -2.59 -10.26 10.77
C TYR A 303 -3.05 -8.87 11.18
N GLU A 304 -3.16 -7.95 10.23
CA GLU A 304 -3.78 -6.65 10.44
C GLU A 304 -5.29 -6.78 10.21
N ILE A 305 -6.09 -6.36 11.19
CA ILE A 305 -7.54 -6.17 11.03
C ILE A 305 -7.82 -4.68 11.08
N ILE A 306 -8.62 -4.19 10.14
CA ILE A 306 -9.15 -2.84 10.16
C ILE A 306 -10.68 -2.92 10.09
N ILE A 307 -11.35 -2.25 11.02
CA ILE A 307 -12.80 -2.19 11.10
C ILE A 307 -13.26 -0.76 10.83
N PHE A 308 -14.21 -0.60 9.91
CA PHE A 308 -14.81 0.66 9.51
C PHE A 308 -16.31 0.63 9.72
N THR A 309 -16.92 1.80 9.93
CA THR A 309 -18.34 1.97 9.60
C THR A 309 -18.51 2.14 8.08
N PHE A 310 -19.70 1.96 7.53
CA PHE A 310 -19.94 2.29 6.12
C PHE A 310 -19.60 3.75 5.82
N ALA A 311 -19.88 4.68 6.75
CA ALA A 311 -19.61 6.10 6.56
C ALA A 311 -18.11 6.35 6.38
N ASP A 312 -17.29 5.72 7.21
CA ASP A 312 -15.84 5.84 7.15
C ASP A 312 -15.26 5.14 5.92
N TYR A 313 -15.74 3.93 5.61
CA TYR A 313 -15.30 3.16 4.45
C TYR A 313 -15.55 3.92 3.13
N PHE A 314 -16.76 4.46 2.95
CA PHE A 314 -17.09 5.22 1.74
C PHE A 314 -16.46 6.60 1.72
N SER A 315 -16.24 7.25 2.87
CA SER A 315 -15.43 8.47 2.93
C SER A 315 -13.98 8.20 2.55
N GLN A 316 -13.39 7.10 3.00
CA GLN A 316 -12.05 6.67 2.62
C GLN A 316 -11.94 6.37 1.11
N LYS A 317 -13.01 5.89 0.49
CA LYS A 317 -13.01 5.56 -0.94
C LYS A 317 -13.26 6.78 -1.83
N PHE A 318 -14.15 7.68 -1.40
CA PHE A 318 -14.71 8.69 -2.29
C PHE A 318 -14.49 10.13 -1.86
N SER A 319 -14.14 10.46 -0.61
CA SER A 319 -13.90 11.87 -0.25
C SER A 319 -12.81 12.51 -1.10
N LEU A 320 -12.81 13.84 -1.19
CA LEU A 320 -11.77 14.66 -1.80
C LEU A 320 -10.74 15.19 -0.78
N GLY A 321 -10.89 14.80 0.49
CA GLY A 321 -9.98 15.11 1.60
C GLY A 321 -8.88 14.07 1.79
N LEU A 322 -8.04 14.25 2.82
CA LEU A 322 -6.91 13.37 3.13
C LEU A 322 -7.35 12.02 3.75
N GLU A 323 -8.59 11.90 4.19
CA GLU A 323 -9.17 10.62 4.63
C GLU A 323 -9.36 9.66 3.46
N ASN A 324 -9.39 10.18 2.22
CA ASN A 324 -9.34 9.36 1.02
C ASN A 324 -8.03 8.59 0.94
N HIS A 325 -8.09 7.26 0.89
CA HIS A 325 -6.89 6.42 0.87
C HIS A 325 -6.00 6.69 -0.35
N ASP A 326 -6.58 6.99 -1.50
CA ASP A 326 -5.87 7.24 -2.75
C ASP A 326 -5.14 8.59 -2.75
N LEU A 327 -5.75 9.63 -2.15
CA LEU A 327 -5.09 10.94 -1.96
C LEU A 327 -4.02 10.87 -0.88
N TYR A 328 -4.27 10.17 0.22
CA TYR A 328 -3.25 9.86 1.22
C TYR A 328 -2.05 9.11 0.61
N ARG A 329 -2.30 8.14 -0.28
CA ARG A 329 -1.23 7.43 -1.00
C ARG A 329 -0.47 8.34 -1.94
N LEU A 330 -1.14 9.27 -2.62
CA LEU A 330 -0.45 10.26 -3.45
C LEU A 330 0.54 11.09 -2.62
N GLU A 331 0.15 11.59 -1.45
CA GLU A 331 1.09 12.35 -0.58
C GLU A 331 2.29 11.48 -0.17
N GLN A 332 2.08 10.20 0.15
CA GLN A 332 3.20 9.30 0.42
C GLN A 332 4.11 9.08 -0.79
N MET A 333 3.54 9.02 -2.00
CA MET A 333 4.34 8.92 -3.22
C MET A 333 5.23 10.15 -3.38
N LEU A 334 4.67 11.34 -3.21
CA LEU A 334 5.39 12.60 -3.37
C LEU A 334 6.46 12.82 -2.30
N ASP A 335 6.16 12.53 -1.04
CA ASP A 335 7.04 12.86 0.08
C ASP A 335 8.06 11.76 0.41
N VAL A 336 7.78 10.50 0.07
CA VAL A 336 8.60 9.35 0.47
C VAL A 336 9.14 8.57 -0.73
N TYR A 337 8.25 8.09 -1.61
CA TYR A 337 8.64 7.07 -2.59
C TYR A 337 9.30 7.67 -3.83
N PHE A 338 8.69 8.68 -4.46
CA PHE A 338 9.22 9.30 -5.67
C PHE A 338 10.58 9.96 -5.49
N PRO A 339 10.88 10.65 -4.37
CA PRO A 339 12.24 11.15 -4.15
C PRO A 339 13.32 10.05 -4.12
N ILE A 340 12.96 8.81 -3.77
CA ILE A 340 13.88 7.67 -3.74
C ILE A 340 13.93 6.94 -5.10
N LEU A 341 12.78 6.79 -5.73
CA LEU A 341 12.65 6.02 -6.97
C LEU A 341 13.04 6.87 -8.19
N PHE A 342 12.71 8.15 -8.19
CA PHE A 342 12.90 9.10 -9.27
C PHE A 342 13.49 10.41 -8.70
N PRO A 343 14.68 10.38 -8.10
CA PRO A 343 15.25 11.54 -7.40
C PRO A 343 15.40 12.72 -8.35
N SER A 344 15.08 13.91 -7.87
CA SER A 344 15.21 15.12 -8.68
C SER A 344 16.64 15.27 -9.19
N SER A 345 17.69 14.90 -8.43
CA SER A 345 19.09 14.94 -8.90
C SER A 345 19.41 14.17 -10.19
N VAL A 346 18.56 13.23 -10.58
CA VAL A 346 18.72 12.43 -11.80
C VAL A 346 17.74 12.86 -12.89
N TYR A 347 16.55 13.27 -12.49
CA TYR A 347 15.46 13.68 -13.39
C TYR A 347 15.34 15.23 -13.43
N GLN A 348 16.44 15.93 -13.09
CA GLN A 348 16.49 17.32 -12.61
C GLN A 348 16.10 18.37 -13.65
N THR A 349 16.05 17.99 -14.91
CA THR A 349 15.51 18.85 -15.97
C THR A 349 13.98 18.86 -16.02
N VAL A 350 13.28 18.07 -15.19
CA VAL A 350 11.84 17.83 -15.41
C VAL A 350 10.97 17.71 -14.14
N VAL A 351 11.43 17.15 -13.00
CA VAL A 351 10.55 17.00 -11.81
C VAL A 351 11.23 17.35 -10.48
N ASP A 352 10.71 18.37 -9.78
CA ASP A 352 10.91 18.54 -8.34
C ASP A 352 9.62 18.13 -7.60
N TRP A 353 9.68 17.02 -6.86
CA TRP A 353 8.54 16.49 -6.10
C TRP A 353 8.04 17.41 -4.97
N LYS A 354 8.86 18.39 -4.58
CA LYS A 354 8.47 19.43 -3.61
C LYS A 354 7.85 20.65 -4.28
N ASP A 355 7.91 20.76 -5.61
CA ASP A 355 7.30 21.88 -6.35
C ASP A 355 5.78 21.88 -6.14
N THR A 356 5.27 23.03 -5.72
CA THR A 356 3.84 23.19 -5.41
C THR A 356 2.97 22.99 -6.65
N SER A 357 3.42 23.44 -7.83
CA SER A 357 2.68 23.32 -9.09
C SER A 357 2.51 21.86 -9.52
N ILE A 358 3.58 21.05 -9.42
CA ILE A 358 3.54 19.60 -9.70
C ILE A 358 2.59 18.91 -8.72
N ARG A 359 2.70 19.19 -7.42
CA ARG A 359 1.83 18.59 -6.39
C ARG A 359 0.36 18.94 -6.63
N GLU A 360 0.06 20.19 -6.97
CA GLU A 360 -1.30 20.65 -7.29
C GLU A 360 -1.85 19.99 -8.55
N LEU A 361 -1.05 19.89 -9.61
CA LEU A 361 -1.42 19.19 -10.85
C LEU A 361 -1.81 17.73 -10.56
N LEU A 362 -0.94 16.99 -9.85
CA LEU A 362 -1.18 15.58 -9.55
C LEU A 362 -2.39 15.38 -8.63
N ARG A 363 -2.57 16.25 -7.62
CA ARG A 363 -3.79 16.25 -6.77
C ARG A 363 -5.04 16.51 -7.59
N LYS A 364 -5.02 17.50 -8.48
CA LYS A 364 -6.16 17.83 -9.35
C LYS A 364 -6.53 16.65 -10.24
N CYS A 365 -5.55 16.05 -10.91
CA CYS A 365 -5.75 14.85 -11.73
C CYS A 365 -6.28 13.67 -10.91
N LYS A 366 -5.79 13.46 -9.68
CA LYS A 366 -6.27 12.37 -8.82
C LYS A 366 -7.70 12.60 -8.33
N ARG A 367 -8.05 13.84 -7.94
CA ARG A 367 -9.41 14.22 -7.56
C ARG A 367 -10.39 14.07 -8.71
N ALA A 368 -9.97 14.41 -9.93
CA ALA A 368 -10.76 14.24 -11.14
C ALA A 368 -11.18 12.78 -11.35
N LYS A 369 -10.22 11.86 -11.22
CA LYS A 369 -10.45 10.40 -11.32
C LYS A 369 -11.43 9.84 -10.27
N LEU A 370 -11.72 10.56 -9.18
CA LEU A 370 -12.73 10.16 -8.19
C LEU A 370 -14.18 10.41 -8.66
N GLY A 371 -14.36 11.13 -9.77
CA GLY A 371 -15.62 11.22 -10.50
C GLY A 371 -16.70 12.01 -9.77
N TRP A 372 -16.32 13.06 -9.03
CA TRP A 372 -17.29 14.01 -8.49
C TRP A 372 -17.73 15.00 -9.57
N LYS A 373 -19.04 15.17 -9.71
CA LYS A 373 -19.61 16.23 -10.53
C LYS A 373 -19.84 17.45 -9.65
N ILE A 374 -19.15 18.55 -9.92
CA ILE A 374 -19.46 19.85 -9.32
C ILE A 374 -20.16 20.68 -10.40
N ASN A 375 -21.39 21.15 -10.13
CA ASN A 375 -22.17 21.97 -11.06
C ASN A 375 -22.34 21.35 -12.46
N GLY A 376 -22.56 20.03 -12.55
CA GLY A 376 -22.82 19.34 -13.82
C GLY A 376 -21.58 19.10 -14.70
N ARG A 377 -20.39 19.52 -14.27
CA ARG A 377 -19.12 19.18 -14.95
C ARG A 377 -18.41 18.08 -14.15
N ASN A 378 -17.91 17.07 -14.86
CA ASN A 378 -16.98 16.11 -14.27
C ASN A 378 -15.72 16.89 -13.87
N HIS A 379 -15.32 16.78 -12.61
CA HIS A 379 -14.01 17.27 -12.18
C HIS A 379 -12.90 16.38 -12.67
#